data_AF-A0A3L6JIR1-F1
#
_entry.id   AF-A0A3L6JIR1-F1
#
_cell.length_a   1.000
_cell.length_b   1.000
_cell.length_c   1.000
_cell.angle_alpha   90.00
_cell.angle_beta   90.00
_cell.angle_gamma   90.00
#
_symmetry.space_group_name_H-M   'P 1'
#
loop_
_entity.id
_entity.type
_entity.pdbx_description
1 polymer ?
#
loop_
_entity_poly.entity_id
_entity_poly.type
_entity_poly.pdbx_seq_one_letter_code
_entity_poly.pdbx_strand_id
1 'polypeptide(L)'
;MYVKIRTDGSLGIGRGTEGDTEITMGFGEAHMIAAALEKLAQTARNHKQTYIKTTNVGGGNKIDFVRADDGMITISGDRQSYICTEPEIRELAGKLRHLPPVQVAPPSDYVKKIPPSQGVCLVVTNGGNTIKLRLPETAILKTSVQSSIDSRYYDEVIIVGQKRISITRTSDLKWQLQSDEGTVKFTAFEIEALVAGLHNGILDVIMDLVKSFGSDDISDIRTKSVLQRIEQETAKVFGEDSTHKGVVRELSKRTRSIIGIGEYADERATRFIDMCKYVYSKLDTRYLEKLFDLFATAFVTEG
;
A
#
# COMPACT_ATOMS: atom_id res chain seq x y z
N MET A 1 1.32 29.72 17.91
CA MET A 1 0.80 28.73 16.92
C MET A 1 0.49 27.42 17.64
N TYR A 2 -0.49 26.64 17.19
CA TYR A 2 -0.74 25.30 17.70
C TYR A 2 -0.58 24.24 16.61
N VAL A 3 -0.31 23.01 17.06
CA VAL A 3 -0.33 21.80 16.25
C VAL A 3 -1.27 20.85 16.95
N LYS A 4 -2.27 20.33 16.23
CA LYS A 4 -3.15 19.30 16.75
C LYS A 4 -3.18 18.09 15.83
N ILE A 5 -3.31 16.91 16.42
CA ILE A 5 -3.62 15.70 15.67
C ILE A 5 -5.14 15.75 15.44
N ARG A 6 -5.54 15.84 14.18
CA ARG A 6 -6.94 15.90 13.78
C ARG A 6 -7.56 14.51 13.87
N THR A 7 -8.88 14.47 13.93
CA THR A 7 -9.64 13.20 13.95
C THR A 7 -9.53 12.42 12.64
N ASP A 8 -9.22 13.11 11.54
CA ASP A 8 -8.86 12.53 10.24
C ASP A 8 -7.41 12.01 10.20
N GLY A 9 -6.74 12.02 11.35
CA GLY A 9 -5.36 11.59 11.51
C GLY A 9 -4.36 12.70 11.20
N SER A 10 -4.61 13.58 10.22
CA SER A 10 -3.65 14.58 9.77
C SER A 10 -3.24 15.57 10.87
N LEU A 11 -2.13 16.25 10.68
CA LEU A 11 -1.73 17.34 11.56
C LEU A 11 -2.36 18.64 11.07
N GLY A 12 -3.04 19.34 11.96
CA GLY A 12 -3.52 20.70 11.74
C GLY A 12 -2.55 21.71 12.35
N ILE A 13 -2.09 22.66 11.53
CA ILE A 13 -1.43 23.88 12.00
C ILE A 13 -2.45 25.00 12.02
N GLY A 14 -2.62 25.64 13.17
CA GLY A 14 -3.50 26.79 13.31
C GLY A 14 -2.93 27.89 14.19
N ARG A 15 -3.64 29.02 14.19
CA ARG A 15 -3.31 30.21 14.96
C ARG A 15 -4.51 30.60 15.85
N GLY A 16 -4.24 30.97 17.10
CA GLY A 16 -5.28 31.28 18.08
C GLY A 16 -5.89 30.02 18.69
N THR A 17 -7.22 29.96 18.75
CA THR A 17 -7.97 28.85 19.34
C THR A 17 -8.07 27.68 18.35
N GLU A 18 -8.09 26.46 18.88
CA GLU A 18 -8.32 25.25 18.07
C GLU A 18 -9.67 25.33 17.35
N GLY A 19 -9.69 25.01 16.05
CA GLY A 19 -10.88 25.09 15.21
C GLY A 19 -10.71 24.38 13.88
N ASP A 20 -11.60 24.64 12.92
CA ASP A 20 -11.59 23.94 11.61
C ASP A 20 -10.77 24.65 10.53
N THR A 21 -10.33 25.88 10.80
CA THR A 21 -9.52 26.70 9.89
C THR A 21 -8.03 26.44 10.13
N GLU A 22 -7.53 25.35 9.55
CA GLU A 22 -6.16 24.86 9.74
C GLU A 22 -5.48 24.59 8.41
N ILE A 23 -4.16 24.72 8.40
CA ILE A 23 -3.30 24.16 7.35
C ILE A 23 -3.00 22.71 7.72
N THR A 24 -3.43 21.78 6.90
CA THR A 24 -3.31 20.34 7.14
C THR A 24 -2.05 19.75 6.50
N MET A 25 -1.43 18.78 7.15
CA MET A 25 -0.27 18.05 6.64
C MET A 25 -0.21 16.62 7.18
N GLY A 26 0.61 15.79 6.57
CA GLY A 26 0.84 14.41 6.98
C GLY A 26 1.74 14.32 8.21
N PHE A 27 1.50 13.29 9.02
CA PHE A 27 2.30 13.03 10.21
C PHE A 27 3.78 12.75 9.86
N GLY A 28 4.03 11.97 8.81
CA GLY A 28 5.39 11.66 8.32
C GLY A 28 6.15 12.87 7.76
N GLU A 29 5.46 13.98 7.53
CA GLU A 29 6.02 15.22 6.97
C GLU A 29 6.49 16.18 8.06
N ALA A 30 6.01 15.99 9.30
CA ALA A 30 6.19 16.93 10.40
C ALA A 30 7.68 17.21 10.70
N HIS A 31 8.52 16.18 10.68
CA HIS A 31 9.96 16.34 10.93
C HIS A 31 10.67 17.11 9.79
N MET A 32 10.29 16.85 8.53
CA MET A 32 10.85 17.57 7.38
C MET A 32 10.43 19.04 7.40
N ILE A 33 9.15 19.30 7.68
CA ILE A 33 8.59 20.66 7.79
C ILE A 33 9.22 21.39 8.99
N ALA A 34 9.43 20.72 10.13
CA ALA A 34 10.13 21.29 11.27
C ALA A 34 11.56 21.74 10.91
N ALA A 35 12.32 20.90 10.21
CA ALA A 35 13.67 21.23 9.77
C ALA A 35 13.68 22.39 8.74
N ALA A 36 12.72 22.40 7.82
CA ALA A 36 12.54 23.49 6.85
C ALA A 36 12.24 24.83 7.54
N LEU A 37 11.33 24.81 8.52
CA LEU A 37 10.95 25.99 9.31
C LEU A 37 12.13 26.55 10.11
N GLU A 38 12.96 25.70 10.72
CA GLU A 38 14.17 26.16 11.41
C GLU A 38 15.18 26.79 10.45
N LYS A 39 15.38 26.15 9.28
CA LYS A 39 16.26 26.69 8.25
C LYS A 39 15.76 28.06 7.77
N LEU A 40 14.45 28.21 7.55
CA LEU A 40 13.82 29.49 7.20
C LEU A 40 13.99 30.54 8.30
N ALA A 41 13.85 30.17 9.58
CA ALA A 41 14.06 31.06 10.72
C ALA A 41 15.53 31.47 10.91
N GLN A 42 16.50 30.74 10.34
CA GLN A 42 17.93 31.08 10.36
C GLN A 42 18.39 31.83 9.10
N THR A 43 17.58 31.81 8.03
CA THR A 43 17.97 32.38 6.73
C THR A 43 17.82 33.90 6.79
N ALA A 44 18.92 34.65 6.62
CA ALA A 44 18.90 36.12 6.69
C ALA A 44 18.37 36.84 5.43
N ARG A 45 17.94 36.09 4.40
CA ARG A 45 17.51 36.62 3.10
C ARG A 45 16.11 36.15 2.76
N ASN A 46 15.45 36.86 1.85
CA ASN A 46 14.22 36.38 1.20
C ASN A 46 14.38 34.95 0.69
N HIS A 47 13.48 34.08 1.12
CA HIS A 47 13.49 32.68 0.74
C HIS A 47 12.06 32.16 0.67
N LYS A 48 11.73 31.49 -0.43
CA LYS A 48 10.49 30.75 -0.59
C LYS A 48 10.79 29.27 -0.65
N GLN A 49 10.09 28.50 0.16
CA GLN A 49 10.07 27.05 0.12
C GLN A 49 8.64 26.57 -0.06
N THR A 50 8.41 25.75 -1.08
CA THR A 50 7.11 25.12 -1.32
C THR A 50 7.21 23.66 -0.96
N TYR A 51 6.29 23.20 -0.14
CA TYR A 51 6.11 21.81 0.22
C TYR A 51 4.88 21.24 -0.48
N ILE A 52 5.02 20.08 -1.13
CA ILE A 52 3.89 19.37 -1.72
C ILE A 52 3.45 18.32 -0.71
N LYS A 53 2.18 18.38 -0.30
CA LYS A 53 1.63 17.46 0.68
C LYS A 53 1.53 16.07 0.08
N THR A 54 1.85 15.07 0.88
CA THR A 54 1.54 13.66 0.62
C THR A 54 0.10 13.34 1.00
N THR A 55 -0.53 14.16 1.85
CA THR A 55 -1.94 14.00 2.21
C THR A 55 -2.86 14.76 1.28
N ASN A 56 -4.00 14.13 0.94
CA ASN A 56 -5.10 14.80 0.25
C ASN A 56 -6.10 15.47 1.21
N VAL A 57 -5.74 15.65 2.49
CA VAL A 57 -6.57 16.32 3.49
C VAL A 57 -6.36 17.83 3.38
N GLY A 58 -7.44 18.61 3.36
CA GLY A 58 -7.42 20.07 3.28
C GLY A 58 -7.91 20.64 1.94
N GLY A 59 -7.84 21.96 1.81
CA GLY A 59 -8.29 22.71 0.63
C GLY A 59 -7.25 22.84 -0.50
N GLY A 60 -6.02 22.34 -0.30
CA GLY A 60 -4.96 22.36 -1.31
C GLY A 60 -3.86 21.33 -1.06
N ASN A 61 -3.03 21.07 -2.08
CA ASN A 61 -1.97 20.06 -2.07
C ASN A 61 -0.56 20.63 -1.79
N LYS A 62 -0.47 21.90 -1.40
CA LYS A 62 0.80 22.59 -1.16
C LYS A 62 0.75 23.43 0.10
N ILE A 63 1.92 23.60 0.72
CA ILE A 63 2.17 24.54 1.80
C ILE A 63 3.37 25.40 1.39
N ASP A 64 3.16 26.71 1.30
CA ASP A 64 4.19 27.68 0.98
C ASP A 64 4.70 28.33 2.27
N PHE A 65 6.03 28.37 2.41
CA PHE A 65 6.73 29.12 3.44
C PHE A 65 7.52 30.23 2.77
N VAL A 66 7.22 31.48 3.10
CA VAL A 66 7.85 32.65 2.50
C VAL A 66 8.40 33.52 3.60
N ARG A 67 9.73 33.69 3.60
CA ARG A 67 10.39 34.70 4.42
C ARG A 67 10.52 36.00 3.64
N ALA A 68 10.07 37.09 4.26
CA ALA A 68 10.23 38.46 3.77
C ALA A 68 11.50 39.13 4.35
N ASP A 69 11.91 40.26 3.76
CA ASP A 69 13.15 40.96 4.10
C ASP A 69 13.10 41.60 5.50
N ASP A 70 11.88 41.87 5.99
CA ASP A 70 11.61 42.35 7.34
C ASP A 70 11.72 41.25 8.41
N GLY A 71 12.01 40.01 8.00
CA GLY A 71 12.14 38.84 8.88
C GLY A 71 10.83 38.14 9.21
N MET A 72 9.69 38.61 8.70
CA MET A 72 8.41 37.93 8.86
C MET A 72 8.33 36.70 7.95
N ILE A 73 7.68 35.64 8.45
CA ILE A 73 7.51 34.37 7.74
C ILE A 73 6.02 34.10 7.55
N THR A 74 5.60 33.98 6.31
CA THR A 74 4.22 33.64 5.94
C THR A 74 4.12 32.14 5.64
N ILE A 75 3.19 31.46 6.30
CA ILE A 75 2.81 30.07 6.03
C ILE A 75 1.46 30.08 5.32
N SER A 76 1.36 29.51 4.13
CA SER A 76 0.12 29.50 3.34
C SER A 76 -0.21 28.11 2.83
N GLY A 77 -1.45 27.66 3.03
CA GLY A 77 -1.95 26.35 2.59
C GLY A 77 -3.44 26.23 2.91
N ASP A 78 -4.18 25.35 2.23
CA ASP A 78 -5.63 25.12 2.50
C ASP A 78 -6.51 26.38 2.55
N ARG A 79 -6.17 27.38 1.74
CA ARG A 79 -6.84 28.70 1.71
C ARG A 79 -6.68 29.50 3.02
N GLN A 80 -5.77 29.07 3.89
CA GLN A 80 -5.33 29.79 5.09
C GLN A 80 -3.96 30.40 4.85
N SER A 81 -3.70 31.52 5.52
CA SER A 81 -2.38 32.15 5.54
C SER A 81 -2.12 32.74 6.92
N TYR A 82 -0.96 32.40 7.48
CA TYR A 82 -0.54 32.84 8.80
C TYR A 82 0.78 33.60 8.69
N ILE A 83 0.75 34.87 9.07
CA ILE A 83 1.95 35.69 9.20
C ILE A 83 2.53 35.46 10.59
N CYS A 84 3.79 35.06 10.64
CA CYS A 84 4.46 34.61 11.86
C CYS A 84 5.80 35.33 12.05
N THR A 85 6.14 35.57 13.31
CA THR A 85 7.47 36.03 13.73
C THR A 85 8.46 34.84 13.80
N GLU A 86 9.76 35.11 13.79
CA GLU A 86 10.77 34.04 13.94
C GLU A 86 10.60 33.20 15.22
N PRO A 87 10.31 33.79 16.41
CA PRO A 87 10.08 32.99 17.61
C PRO A 87 8.88 32.05 17.47
N GLU A 88 7.79 32.50 16.86
CA GLU A 88 6.61 31.66 16.62
C GLU A 88 6.91 30.51 15.65
N ILE A 89 7.75 30.74 14.64
CA ILE A 89 8.20 29.69 13.72
C ILE A 89 9.09 28.67 14.43
N ARG A 90 10.00 29.11 15.30
CA ARG A 90 10.83 28.20 16.10
C ARG A 90 10.00 27.38 17.09
N GLU A 91 8.99 27.99 17.72
CA GLU A 91 8.04 27.29 18.58
C GLU A 91 7.24 26.24 17.79
N LEU A 92 6.74 26.60 16.61
CA LEU A 92 6.01 25.68 15.72
C LEU A 92 6.89 24.51 15.26
N ALA A 93 8.12 24.80 14.82
CA ALA A 93 9.11 23.78 14.47
C ALA A 93 9.42 22.86 15.66
N GLY A 94 9.54 23.43 16.87
CA GLY A 94 9.69 22.69 18.11
C GLY A 94 8.51 21.74 18.36
N LYS A 95 7.26 22.20 18.22
CA LYS A 95 6.06 21.36 18.39
C LYS A 95 6.00 20.24 17.37
N LEU A 96 6.31 20.51 16.10
CA LEU A 96 6.36 19.50 15.03
C LEU A 96 7.49 18.49 15.22
N ARG A 97 8.65 18.92 15.75
CA ARG A 97 9.78 18.04 16.05
C ARG A 97 9.49 17.09 17.21
N HIS A 98 8.75 17.55 18.22
CA HIS A 98 8.48 16.79 19.44
C HIS A 98 7.06 16.21 19.46
N LEU A 99 6.46 15.97 18.30
CA LEU A 99 5.20 15.24 18.23
C LEU A 99 5.38 13.85 18.86
N PRO A 100 4.38 13.36 19.63
CA PRO A 100 4.45 12.02 20.18
C PRO A 100 4.66 11.03 19.04
N PRO A 101 5.58 10.05 19.16
CA PRO A 101 5.84 9.12 18.08
C PRO A 101 4.56 8.34 17.76
N VAL A 102 3.98 8.61 16.58
CA VAL A 102 3.07 7.66 15.97
C VAL A 102 3.97 6.58 15.41
N GLN A 103 4.07 5.45 16.11
CA GLN A 103 4.73 4.26 15.58
C GLN A 103 3.88 3.74 14.42
N VAL A 104 4.10 4.27 13.22
CA VAL A 104 3.69 3.58 12.01
C VAL A 104 4.63 2.40 11.88
N ALA A 105 4.12 1.19 12.04
CA ALA A 105 4.94 0.01 11.86
C ALA A 105 5.52 0.02 10.43
N PRO A 106 6.79 -0.37 10.24
CA PRO A 106 7.36 -0.61 8.93
C PRO A 106 6.40 -1.39 8.01
N PRO A 107 6.40 -1.18 6.69
CA PRO A 107 5.52 -1.91 5.76
C PRO A 107 5.51 -3.44 5.95
N SER A 108 6.67 -4.02 6.29
CA SER A 108 6.85 -5.45 6.58
C SER A 108 6.14 -5.94 7.85
N ASP A 109 5.74 -5.05 8.74
CA ASP A 109 5.19 -5.43 10.04
C ASP A 109 3.69 -5.70 9.96
N TYR A 110 3.00 -5.06 9.00
CA TYR A 110 1.57 -5.30 8.74
C TYR A 110 1.32 -6.53 7.88
N VAL A 111 2.31 -6.96 7.09
CA VAL A 111 2.19 -8.15 6.24
C VAL A 111 3.42 -9.01 6.40
N LYS A 112 3.25 -10.22 6.94
CA LYS A 112 4.35 -11.14 7.22
C LYS A 112 4.22 -12.40 6.39
N LYS A 113 5.32 -12.83 5.79
CA LYS A 113 5.46 -14.16 5.22
C LYS A 113 5.48 -15.19 6.35
N ILE A 114 4.69 -16.25 6.19
CA ILE A 114 4.63 -17.39 7.10
C ILE A 114 4.96 -18.68 6.35
N PRO A 115 5.41 -19.74 7.04
CA PRO A 115 5.60 -21.04 6.41
C PRO A 115 4.33 -21.47 5.66
N PRO A 116 4.44 -21.83 4.37
CA PRO A 116 3.28 -22.20 3.57
C PRO A 116 2.52 -23.40 4.16
N SER A 117 1.21 -23.29 4.26
CA SER A 117 0.32 -24.39 4.64
C SER A 117 -1.01 -24.26 3.90
N GLN A 118 -1.38 -25.29 3.12
CA GLN A 118 -2.61 -25.28 2.31
C GLN A 118 -2.75 -24.03 1.42
N GLY A 119 -1.64 -23.59 0.80
CA GLY A 119 -1.58 -22.40 -0.06
C GLY A 119 -1.59 -21.07 0.68
N VAL A 120 -1.79 -21.05 1.99
CA VAL A 120 -1.68 -19.86 2.84
C VAL A 120 -0.21 -19.60 3.12
N CYS A 121 0.27 -18.40 2.82
CA CYS A 121 1.69 -18.04 2.94
C CYS A 121 1.94 -16.62 3.45
N LEU A 122 0.89 -15.82 3.62
CA LEU A 122 0.97 -14.44 4.11
C LEU A 122 -0.04 -14.21 5.22
N VAL A 123 0.29 -13.35 6.17
CA VAL A 123 -0.63 -12.90 7.21
C VAL A 123 -0.63 -11.38 7.26
N VAL A 124 -1.82 -10.79 7.19
CA VAL A 124 -2.03 -9.37 7.47
C VAL A 124 -2.31 -9.25 8.96
N THR A 125 -1.59 -8.37 9.66
CA THR A 125 -1.70 -8.22 11.12
C THR A 125 -1.74 -6.75 11.52
N ASN A 126 -2.65 -6.39 12.42
CA ASN A 126 -2.60 -5.12 13.14
C ASN A 126 -3.33 -5.22 14.48
N GLY A 127 -2.80 -4.58 15.52
CA GLY A 127 -3.44 -4.52 16.83
C GLY A 127 -3.77 -5.89 17.45
N GLY A 128 -2.93 -6.90 17.20
CA GLY A 128 -3.12 -8.28 17.68
C GLY A 128 -4.12 -9.13 16.88
N ASN A 129 -4.81 -8.54 15.90
CA ASN A 129 -5.69 -9.28 14.99
C ASN A 129 -4.95 -9.67 13.71
N THR A 130 -5.29 -10.82 13.16
CA THR A 130 -4.63 -11.36 11.96
C THR A 130 -5.64 -11.90 10.96
N ILE A 131 -5.34 -11.74 9.67
CA ILE A 131 -6.03 -12.41 8.56
C ILE A 131 -4.98 -13.15 7.76
N LYS A 132 -5.12 -14.47 7.66
CA LYS A 132 -4.25 -15.31 6.84
C LYS A 132 -4.70 -15.26 5.39
N LEU A 133 -3.77 -15.26 4.45
CA LEU A 133 -4.05 -15.12 3.03
C LEU A 133 -3.22 -16.09 2.19
N ARG A 134 -3.86 -16.61 1.13
CA ARG A 134 -3.14 -17.20 0.01
C ARG A 134 -2.47 -16.10 -0.82
N LEU A 135 -1.44 -16.44 -1.57
CA LEU A 135 -0.74 -15.50 -2.44
C LEU A 135 -1.68 -14.74 -3.41
N PRO A 136 -2.58 -15.39 -4.18
CA PRO A 136 -3.48 -14.67 -5.07
C PRO A 136 -4.54 -13.84 -4.34
N GLU A 137 -4.98 -14.25 -3.14
CA GLU A 137 -5.89 -13.44 -2.31
C GLU A 137 -5.22 -12.13 -1.89
N THR A 138 -3.94 -12.18 -1.54
CA THR A 138 -3.13 -11.00 -1.20
C THR A 138 -3.06 -10.02 -2.38
N ALA A 139 -2.92 -10.54 -3.61
CA ALA A 139 -2.88 -9.72 -4.81
C ALA A 139 -4.20 -8.97 -5.07
N ILE A 140 -5.34 -9.65 -4.90
CA ILE A 140 -6.66 -9.01 -5.02
C ILE A 140 -6.87 -8.01 -3.88
N LEU A 141 -6.56 -8.41 -2.65
CA LEU A 141 -6.66 -7.53 -1.48
C LEU A 141 -5.85 -6.25 -1.66
N LYS A 142 -4.61 -6.34 -2.13
CA LYS A 142 -3.78 -5.16 -2.44
C LYS A 142 -4.47 -4.24 -3.44
N THR A 143 -5.04 -4.82 -4.49
CA THR A 143 -5.72 -4.05 -5.54
C THR A 143 -6.92 -3.30 -4.97
N SER A 144 -7.77 -4.00 -4.21
CA SER A 144 -8.93 -3.43 -3.55
C SER A 144 -8.56 -2.33 -2.55
N VAL A 145 -7.59 -2.59 -1.68
CA VAL A 145 -7.09 -1.60 -0.72
C VAL A 145 -6.53 -0.38 -1.46
N GLN A 146 -5.75 -0.58 -2.52
CA GLN A 146 -5.20 0.54 -3.29
C GLN A 146 -6.31 1.37 -3.96
N SER A 147 -7.31 0.73 -4.56
CA SER A 147 -8.48 1.42 -5.13
C SER A 147 -9.32 2.15 -4.08
N SER A 148 -9.36 1.65 -2.85
CA SER A 148 -10.10 2.28 -1.76
C SER A 148 -9.49 3.61 -1.30
N ILE A 149 -8.21 3.87 -1.57
CA ILE A 149 -7.48 5.10 -1.13
C ILE A 149 -8.03 6.36 -1.81
N ASP A 150 -8.53 6.24 -3.04
CA ASP A 150 -9.05 7.39 -3.78
C ASP A 150 -10.55 7.62 -3.54
N SER A 151 -11.24 6.70 -2.85
CA SER A 151 -12.69 6.79 -2.62
C SER A 151 -13.06 7.31 -1.23
N ARG A 152 -13.98 8.28 -1.14
CA ARG A 152 -14.45 8.84 0.14
C ARG A 152 -15.19 7.80 1.01
N TYR A 153 -15.94 6.91 0.37
CA TYR A 153 -16.59 5.76 0.97
C TYR A 153 -16.25 4.54 0.12
N TYR A 154 -15.88 3.44 0.75
CA TYR A 154 -15.57 2.22 0.03
C TYR A 154 -16.15 1.03 0.77
N ASP A 155 -16.80 0.15 0.04
CA ASP A 155 -17.25 -1.14 0.53
C ASP A 155 -17.14 -2.12 -0.63
N GLU A 156 -16.13 -2.98 -0.55
CA GLU A 156 -15.94 -4.07 -1.50
C GLU A 156 -15.88 -5.39 -0.76
N VAL A 157 -16.53 -6.39 -1.33
CA VAL A 157 -16.46 -7.76 -0.86
C VAL A 157 -15.71 -8.59 -1.89
N ILE A 158 -14.51 -9.06 -1.52
CA ILE A 158 -13.77 -10.05 -2.29
C ILE A 158 -14.32 -11.43 -1.94
N ILE A 159 -14.67 -12.21 -2.97
CA ILE A 159 -15.14 -13.58 -2.83
C ILE A 159 -14.26 -14.50 -3.67
N VAL A 160 -13.54 -15.40 -3.00
CA VAL A 160 -12.72 -16.43 -3.65
C VAL A 160 -13.09 -17.77 -3.04
N GLY A 161 -13.82 -18.58 -3.80
CA GLY A 161 -14.37 -19.83 -3.30
C GLY A 161 -15.30 -19.62 -2.11
N GLN A 162 -14.96 -20.23 -0.97
CA GLN A 162 -15.71 -20.06 0.28
C GLN A 162 -15.22 -18.86 1.11
N LYS A 163 -14.05 -18.30 0.78
CA LYS A 163 -13.47 -17.22 1.56
C LYS A 163 -14.05 -15.88 1.16
N ARG A 164 -14.48 -15.13 2.17
CA ARG A 164 -14.98 -13.77 2.03
C ARG A 164 -14.07 -12.79 2.76
N ILE A 165 -13.64 -11.75 2.05
CA ILE A 165 -12.89 -10.64 2.64
C ILE A 165 -13.60 -9.34 2.29
N SER A 166 -14.14 -8.63 3.28
CA SER A 166 -14.67 -7.28 3.08
C SER A 166 -13.61 -6.23 3.37
N ILE A 167 -13.47 -5.27 2.46
CA ILE A 167 -12.71 -4.05 2.64
C ILE A 167 -13.70 -2.91 2.75
N THR A 168 -13.76 -2.31 3.93
CA THR A 168 -14.59 -1.14 4.17
C THR A 168 -13.71 0.05 4.50
N ARG A 169 -13.99 1.19 3.87
CA ARG A 169 -13.47 2.49 4.25
C ARG A 169 -14.63 3.38 4.65
N THR A 170 -14.61 3.77 5.91
CA THR A 170 -15.55 4.76 6.45
C THR A 170 -15.01 6.18 6.20
N SER A 171 -15.90 7.18 6.20
CA SER A 171 -15.54 8.58 5.90
C SER A 171 -14.53 9.21 6.87
N ASP A 172 -14.22 8.54 7.97
CA ASP A 172 -13.25 8.93 8.99
C ASP A 172 -11.82 8.43 8.72
N LEU A 173 -11.50 8.07 7.46
CA LEU A 173 -10.18 7.60 7.04
C LEU A 173 -9.71 6.38 7.85
N LYS A 174 -10.65 5.47 8.12
CA LYS A 174 -10.37 4.16 8.70
C LYS A 174 -10.71 3.09 7.69
N TRP A 175 -9.83 2.11 7.62
CA TRP A 175 -10.00 0.91 6.84
C TRP A 175 -10.24 -0.25 7.77
N GLN A 176 -11.19 -1.09 7.40
CA GLN A 176 -11.47 -2.32 8.07
C GLN A 176 -11.44 -3.44 7.05
N LEU A 177 -10.52 -4.38 7.27
CA LEU A 177 -10.46 -5.66 6.58
C LEU A 177 -11.14 -6.69 7.47
N GLN A 178 -12.17 -7.35 6.97
CA GLN A 178 -12.89 -8.35 7.73
C GLN A 178 -12.97 -9.65 6.93
N SER A 179 -12.70 -10.75 7.62
CA SER A 179 -12.86 -12.12 7.13
C SER A 179 -13.49 -12.97 8.22
N ASP A 180 -13.73 -14.25 7.93
CA ASP A 180 -14.25 -15.20 8.92
C ASP A 180 -13.28 -15.40 10.11
N GLU A 181 -11.98 -15.14 9.90
CA GLU A 181 -10.93 -15.27 10.93
C GLU A 181 -10.88 -14.08 11.90
N GLY A 182 -11.47 -12.95 11.52
CA GLY A 182 -11.45 -11.75 12.33
C GLY A 182 -11.41 -10.45 11.54
N THR A 183 -11.17 -9.36 12.26
CA THR A 183 -11.19 -8.00 11.72
C THR A 183 -9.88 -7.29 12.03
N VAL A 184 -9.21 -6.79 10.99
CA VAL A 184 -7.99 -5.99 11.09
C VAL A 184 -8.30 -4.57 10.65
N LYS A 185 -7.91 -3.59 11.47
CA LYS A 185 -8.21 -2.17 11.23
C LYS A 185 -6.92 -1.42 10.94
N PHE A 186 -7.02 -0.43 10.07
CA PHE A 186 -5.93 0.46 9.67
C PHE A 186 -6.41 1.90 9.63
N THR A 187 -5.54 2.80 10.03
CA THR A 187 -5.70 4.24 9.90
C THR A 187 -5.14 4.73 8.56
N ALA A 188 -5.39 6.00 8.24
CA ALA A 188 -4.79 6.67 7.08
C ALA A 188 -3.26 6.58 7.04
N PHE A 189 -2.59 6.52 8.19
CA PHE A 189 -1.13 6.44 8.27
C PHE A 189 -0.57 5.07 7.96
N GLU A 190 -1.39 4.04 8.15
CA GLU A 190 -0.96 2.66 8.05
C GLU A 190 -1.36 2.07 6.69
N ILE A 191 -2.33 2.67 5.99
CA ILE A 191 -2.87 2.09 4.76
C ILE A 191 -1.85 2.04 3.61
N GLU A 192 -1.02 3.07 3.46
CA GLU A 192 0.06 3.06 2.46
C GLU A 192 1.14 2.03 2.82
N ALA A 193 1.49 1.94 4.11
CA ALA A 193 2.41 0.93 4.62
C ALA A 193 1.85 -0.49 4.42
N LEU A 194 0.54 -0.68 4.59
CA LEU A 194 -0.14 -1.94 4.27
C LEU A 194 -0.05 -2.24 2.77
N VAL A 195 -0.31 -1.28 1.88
CA VAL A 195 -0.21 -1.50 0.41
C VAL A 195 1.20 -1.93 0.02
N ALA A 196 2.22 -1.26 0.57
CA ALA A 196 3.62 -1.62 0.38
C ALA A 196 3.93 -2.99 0.99
N GLY A 197 3.42 -3.30 2.19
CA GLY A 197 3.56 -4.60 2.84
C GLY A 197 2.95 -5.74 2.03
N LEU A 198 1.75 -5.54 1.47
CA LEU A 198 1.10 -6.51 0.59
C LEU A 198 1.92 -6.74 -0.69
N HIS A 199 2.46 -5.67 -1.27
CA HIS A 199 3.35 -5.77 -2.44
C HIS A 199 4.62 -6.57 -2.11
N ASN A 200 5.31 -6.19 -1.03
CA ASN A 200 6.56 -6.82 -0.61
C ASN A 200 6.35 -8.27 -0.18
N GLY A 201 5.24 -8.59 0.48
CA GLY A 201 4.89 -9.97 0.81
C GLY A 201 4.70 -10.84 -0.44
N ILE A 202 4.06 -10.32 -1.48
CA ILE A 202 3.94 -11.02 -2.77
C ILE A 202 5.33 -11.19 -3.41
N LEU A 203 6.13 -10.14 -3.41
CA LEU A 203 7.49 -10.17 -3.95
C LEU A 203 8.36 -11.22 -3.25
N ASP A 204 8.37 -11.24 -1.92
CA ASP A 204 9.18 -12.16 -1.12
C ASP A 204 8.84 -13.62 -1.42
N VAL A 205 7.55 -13.95 -1.54
CA VAL A 205 7.10 -15.31 -1.88
C VAL A 205 7.50 -15.69 -3.31
N ILE A 206 7.32 -14.78 -4.28
CA ILE A 206 7.76 -15.02 -5.67
C ILE A 206 9.28 -15.17 -5.75
N MET A 207 10.03 -14.38 -4.98
CA MET A 207 11.49 -14.44 -4.97
C MET A 207 12.01 -15.72 -4.33
N ASP A 208 11.33 -16.32 -3.36
CA ASP A 208 11.69 -17.65 -2.85
C ASP A 208 11.60 -18.70 -3.96
N LEU A 209 10.54 -18.66 -4.76
CA LEU A 209 10.39 -19.53 -5.94
C LEU A 209 11.51 -19.29 -6.95
N VAL A 210 11.76 -18.04 -7.34
CA VAL A 210 12.81 -17.72 -8.33
C VAL A 210 14.19 -18.15 -7.82
N LYS A 211 14.49 -17.95 -6.52
CA LYS A 211 15.73 -18.42 -5.90
C LYS A 211 15.84 -19.94 -5.89
N SER A 212 14.71 -20.64 -5.70
CA SER A 212 14.68 -22.11 -5.72
C SER A 212 15.07 -22.69 -7.08
N PHE A 213 14.98 -21.90 -8.17
CA PHE A 213 15.42 -22.34 -9.48
C PHE A 213 16.93 -22.41 -9.64
N GLY A 214 17.70 -21.77 -8.76
CA GLY A 214 19.15 -21.69 -8.87
C GLY A 214 19.62 -20.91 -10.09
N SER A 215 20.94 -20.81 -10.22
CA SER A 215 21.63 -20.19 -11.37
C SER A 215 22.34 -21.24 -12.24
N ASP A 216 22.00 -22.51 -12.06
CA ASP A 216 22.57 -23.65 -12.78
C ASP A 216 21.82 -23.90 -14.10
N ASP A 217 22.39 -24.72 -14.99
CA ASP A 217 21.78 -25.10 -16.28
C ASP A 217 20.40 -25.78 -16.13
N ILE A 218 20.03 -26.16 -14.90
CA ILE A 218 18.74 -26.78 -14.54
C ILE A 218 17.66 -25.72 -14.24
N SER A 219 18.04 -24.45 -14.03
CA SER A 219 17.11 -23.32 -13.82
C SER A 219 16.07 -23.17 -14.94
N ASP A 220 16.50 -23.40 -16.18
CA ASP A 220 15.63 -23.41 -17.36
C ASP A 220 14.60 -24.55 -17.33
N ILE A 221 14.97 -25.72 -16.80
CA ILE A 221 14.07 -26.88 -16.67
C ILE A 221 13.02 -26.60 -15.60
N ARG A 222 13.41 -26.04 -14.45
CA ARG A 222 12.48 -25.70 -13.36
C ARG A 222 11.48 -24.62 -13.80
N THR A 223 11.96 -23.61 -14.52
CA THR A 223 11.10 -22.57 -15.14
C THR A 223 10.10 -23.19 -16.13
N LYS A 224 10.56 -24.08 -17.01
CA LYS A 224 9.69 -24.81 -17.95
C LYS A 224 8.67 -25.70 -17.23
N SER A 225 9.04 -26.32 -16.12
CA SER A 225 8.14 -27.16 -15.32
C SER A 225 6.97 -26.36 -14.75
N VAL A 226 7.23 -25.19 -14.16
CA VAL A 226 6.16 -24.31 -13.64
C VAL A 226 5.26 -23.81 -14.78
N LEU A 227 5.84 -23.44 -15.93
CA LEU A 227 5.06 -23.04 -17.11
C LEU A 227 4.15 -24.17 -17.60
N GLN A 228 4.68 -25.39 -17.74
CA GLN A 228 3.90 -26.55 -18.16
C GLN A 228 2.79 -26.87 -17.16
N ARG A 229 3.05 -26.73 -15.86
CA ARG A 229 2.04 -26.91 -14.82
C ARG A 229 0.90 -25.91 -14.98
N ILE A 230 1.20 -24.62 -15.15
CA ILE A 230 0.17 -23.59 -15.41
C ILE A 230 -0.60 -23.91 -16.69
N GLU A 231 0.09 -24.27 -17.77
CA GLU A 231 -0.54 -24.60 -19.07
C GLU A 231 -1.53 -25.77 -18.94
N GLN A 232 -1.07 -26.89 -18.38
CA GLN A 232 -1.85 -28.13 -18.32
C GLN A 232 -2.98 -28.06 -17.29
N GLU A 233 -2.71 -27.57 -16.08
CA GLU A 233 -3.72 -27.51 -15.02
C GLU A 233 -4.77 -26.44 -15.33
N THR A 234 -4.39 -25.31 -15.94
CA THR A 234 -5.38 -24.35 -16.44
C THR A 234 -6.29 -25.02 -17.45
N ALA A 235 -5.75 -25.74 -18.44
CA ALA A 235 -6.58 -26.43 -19.44
C ALA A 235 -7.56 -27.42 -18.80
N LYS A 236 -7.13 -28.16 -17.76
CA LYS A 236 -8.00 -29.06 -16.99
C LYS A 236 -9.13 -28.33 -16.25
N VAL A 237 -8.87 -27.12 -15.72
CA VAL A 237 -9.90 -26.32 -15.03
C VAL A 237 -11.06 -25.97 -15.95
N PHE A 238 -10.79 -25.70 -17.23
CA PHE A 238 -11.82 -25.34 -18.22
C PHE A 238 -12.47 -26.54 -18.91
N GLY A 239 -11.83 -27.72 -18.93
CA GLY A 239 -12.38 -28.93 -19.54
C GLY A 239 -12.66 -28.75 -21.04
N GLU A 240 -13.91 -29.03 -21.46
CA GLU A 240 -14.33 -28.93 -22.87
C GLU A 240 -14.77 -27.51 -23.31
N ASP A 241 -14.72 -26.51 -22.42
CA ASP A 241 -15.17 -25.15 -22.73
C ASP A 241 -14.27 -24.50 -23.81
N SER A 242 -14.81 -24.18 -24.98
CA SER A 242 -14.05 -23.73 -26.16
C SER A 242 -13.25 -22.44 -25.97
N THR A 243 -13.54 -21.67 -24.92
CA THR A 243 -12.86 -20.40 -24.57
C THR A 243 -11.49 -20.59 -23.91
N HIS A 244 -11.13 -21.81 -23.49
CA HIS A 244 -9.95 -22.10 -22.67
C HIS A 244 -8.60 -21.75 -23.35
N LYS A 245 -8.47 -21.90 -24.66
CA LYS A 245 -7.18 -21.76 -25.35
C LYS A 245 -6.60 -20.35 -25.23
N GLY A 246 -7.45 -19.33 -25.28
CA GLY A 246 -7.04 -17.93 -25.12
C GLY A 246 -6.53 -17.65 -23.71
N VAL A 247 -7.27 -18.13 -22.70
CA VAL A 247 -6.93 -17.97 -21.28
C VAL A 247 -5.64 -18.69 -20.94
N VAL A 248 -5.50 -19.96 -21.35
CA VAL A 248 -4.26 -20.74 -21.14
C VAL A 248 -3.06 -20.01 -21.73
N ARG A 249 -3.15 -19.54 -22.97
CA ARG A 249 -2.05 -18.80 -23.62
C ARG A 249 -1.68 -17.52 -22.87
N GLU A 250 -2.68 -16.75 -22.43
CA GLU A 250 -2.47 -15.50 -21.69
C GLU A 250 -1.84 -15.74 -20.32
N LEU A 251 -2.35 -16.70 -19.54
CA LEU A 251 -1.78 -17.06 -18.23
C LEU A 251 -0.36 -17.60 -18.34
N SER A 252 -0.06 -18.37 -19.40
CA SER A 252 1.28 -18.90 -19.65
C SER A 252 2.27 -17.79 -20.02
N LYS A 253 1.83 -16.82 -20.84
CA LYS A 253 2.62 -15.63 -21.18
C LYS A 253 2.94 -14.81 -19.92
N ARG A 254 1.95 -14.57 -19.07
CA ARG A 254 2.12 -13.83 -17.80
C ARG A 254 3.01 -14.58 -16.83
N THR A 255 2.82 -15.89 -16.70
CA THR A 255 3.69 -16.74 -15.87
C THR A 255 5.14 -16.59 -16.31
N ARG A 256 5.41 -16.70 -17.62
CA ARG A 256 6.77 -16.54 -18.16
C ARG A 256 7.39 -15.20 -17.80
N SER A 257 6.62 -14.12 -17.84
CA SER A 257 7.11 -12.78 -17.49
C SER A 257 7.25 -12.58 -15.97
N ILE A 258 6.70 -13.46 -15.13
CA ILE A 258 6.87 -13.42 -13.67
C ILE A 258 8.09 -14.24 -13.25
N ILE A 259 8.30 -15.42 -13.84
CA ILE A 259 9.36 -16.35 -13.43
C ILE A 259 10.58 -16.37 -14.35
N GLY A 260 10.54 -15.69 -15.50
CA GLY A 260 11.59 -15.69 -16.49
C GLY A 260 12.93 -15.13 -16.01
N ILE A 261 14.02 -15.55 -16.66
CA ILE A 261 15.38 -15.08 -16.39
C ILE A 261 15.51 -13.63 -16.90
N GLY A 262 16.09 -12.74 -16.09
CA GLY A 262 16.36 -11.34 -16.46
C GLY A 262 15.28 -10.33 -16.10
N GLU A 263 14.18 -10.75 -15.48
CA GLU A 263 13.11 -9.83 -15.05
C GLU A 263 13.45 -9.16 -13.70
N TYR A 264 13.20 -7.86 -13.60
CA TYR A 264 13.37 -7.08 -12.36
C TYR A 264 12.46 -7.59 -11.25
N ALA A 265 13.00 -7.73 -10.05
CA ALA A 265 12.29 -8.30 -8.90
C ALA A 265 10.92 -7.63 -8.67
N ASP A 266 10.87 -6.31 -8.55
CA ASP A 266 9.65 -5.52 -8.32
C ASP A 266 8.59 -5.71 -9.43
N GLU A 267 9.04 -5.79 -10.69
CA GLU A 267 8.14 -6.01 -11.83
C GLU A 267 7.46 -7.37 -11.77
N ARG A 268 8.09 -8.40 -11.17
CA ARG A 268 7.49 -9.73 -11.02
C ARG A 268 6.24 -9.68 -10.14
N ALA A 269 6.30 -8.96 -9.02
CA ALA A 269 5.15 -8.79 -8.13
C ALA A 269 4.02 -8.03 -8.83
N THR A 270 4.34 -6.93 -9.53
CA THR A 270 3.35 -6.19 -10.33
C THR A 270 2.67 -7.06 -11.38
N ARG A 271 3.44 -7.84 -12.14
CA ARG A 271 2.91 -8.75 -13.18
C ARG A 271 2.06 -9.88 -12.58
N PHE A 272 2.43 -10.42 -11.42
CA PHE A 272 1.62 -11.41 -10.71
C PHE A 272 0.30 -10.82 -10.22
N ILE A 273 0.32 -9.60 -9.67
CA ILE A 273 -0.89 -8.88 -9.27
C ILE A 273 -1.82 -8.69 -10.47
N ASP A 274 -1.28 -8.26 -11.62
CA ASP A 274 -2.06 -8.08 -12.84
C ASP A 274 -2.61 -9.39 -13.41
N MET A 275 -1.89 -10.51 -13.26
CA MET A 275 -2.40 -11.84 -13.61
C MET A 275 -3.58 -12.23 -12.73
N CYS A 276 -3.51 -12.02 -11.42
CA CYS A 276 -4.61 -12.29 -10.49
C CYS A 276 -5.81 -11.40 -10.79
N LYS A 277 -5.60 -10.10 -11.04
CA LYS A 277 -6.65 -9.16 -11.45
C LYS A 277 -7.34 -9.58 -12.74
N TYR A 278 -6.58 -10.05 -13.73
CA TYR A 278 -7.14 -10.57 -14.98
C TYR A 278 -8.10 -11.73 -14.69
N VAL A 279 -7.68 -12.72 -13.89
CA VAL A 279 -8.54 -13.86 -13.52
C VAL A 279 -9.77 -13.38 -12.77
N TYR A 280 -9.60 -12.57 -11.73
CA TYR A 280 -10.69 -12.11 -10.86
C TYR A 280 -11.73 -11.25 -11.58
N SER A 281 -11.31 -10.40 -12.52
CA SER A 281 -12.20 -9.42 -13.18
C SER A 281 -12.75 -9.85 -14.54
N LYS A 282 -12.10 -10.80 -15.23
CA LYS A 282 -12.46 -11.18 -16.61
C LYS A 282 -13.03 -12.59 -16.75
N LEU A 283 -12.78 -13.47 -15.79
CA LEU A 283 -13.21 -14.87 -15.87
C LEU A 283 -14.45 -15.12 -15.01
N ASP A 284 -15.20 -16.17 -15.37
CA ASP A 284 -16.37 -16.59 -14.61
C ASP A 284 -15.95 -17.05 -13.20
N THR A 285 -16.73 -16.61 -12.21
CA THR A 285 -16.61 -16.96 -10.79
C THR A 285 -16.44 -18.47 -10.53
N ARG A 286 -17.03 -19.33 -11.36
CA ARG A 286 -16.93 -20.80 -11.23
C ARG A 286 -15.49 -21.34 -11.37
N TYR A 287 -14.59 -20.57 -11.98
CA TYR A 287 -13.20 -20.94 -12.19
C TYR A 287 -12.22 -20.33 -11.19
N LEU A 288 -12.65 -19.29 -10.45
CA LEU A 288 -11.74 -18.48 -9.63
C LEU A 288 -11.01 -19.32 -8.58
N GLU A 289 -11.74 -20.12 -7.79
CA GLU A 289 -11.15 -20.91 -6.72
C GLU A 289 -10.09 -21.89 -7.25
N LYS A 290 -10.42 -22.64 -8.31
CA LYS A 290 -9.51 -23.62 -8.90
C LYS A 290 -8.26 -22.97 -9.49
N LEU A 291 -8.40 -21.81 -10.13
CA LEU A 291 -7.25 -21.06 -10.66
C LEU A 291 -6.41 -20.45 -9.54
N PHE A 292 -7.03 -19.98 -8.47
CA PHE A 292 -6.31 -19.42 -7.32
C PHE A 292 -5.59 -20.51 -6.53
N ASP A 293 -6.16 -21.71 -6.39
CA ASP A 293 -5.48 -22.89 -5.87
C ASP A 293 -4.27 -23.28 -6.72
N LEU A 294 -4.43 -23.26 -8.04
CA LEU A 294 -3.31 -23.48 -8.97
C LEU A 294 -2.21 -22.43 -8.76
N PHE A 295 -2.55 -21.15 -8.61
CA PHE A 295 -1.55 -20.11 -8.38
C PHE A 295 -0.87 -20.24 -7.02
N ALA A 296 -1.64 -20.53 -5.97
CA ALA A 296 -1.12 -20.74 -4.62
C ALA A 296 -0.20 -21.96 -4.53
N THR A 297 -0.32 -22.93 -5.43
CA THR A 297 0.54 -24.13 -5.45
C THR A 297 1.67 -24.07 -6.47
N ALA A 298 1.53 -23.28 -7.54
CA ALA A 298 2.55 -23.11 -8.58
C ALA A 298 3.57 -22.02 -8.24
N PHE A 299 3.16 -20.97 -7.52
CA PHE A 299 4.01 -19.82 -7.19
C PHE A 299 4.57 -19.82 -5.77
N VAL A 300 4.20 -20.81 -4.95
CA VAL A 300 4.65 -20.92 -3.56
C VAL A 300 5.47 -22.20 -3.44
N THR A 301 6.71 -22.08 -3.00
CA THR A 301 7.58 -23.22 -2.70
C THR A 301 7.17 -23.81 -1.35
N GLU A 302 6.82 -25.08 -1.30
CA GLU A 302 6.76 -25.82 -0.03
C GLU A 302 8.18 -25.84 0.55
N GLY A 303 8.31 -25.39 1.79
CA GLY A 303 9.60 -25.25 2.48
C GLY A 303 10.31 -26.56 2.75
#